data_AF-A0A382K354-F1
#
_entry.id   AF-A0A382K354-F1
#
_cell.length_a   1.000
_cell.length_b   1.000
_cell.length_c   1.000
_cell.angle_alpha   90.00
_cell.angle_beta   90.00
_cell.angle_gamma   90.00
#
_symmetry.space_group_name_H-M   'P 1'
#
loop_
_entity.id
_entity.type
_entity.pdbx_description
1 polymer ?
#
loop_
_entity_poly.entity_id
_entity_poly.type
_entity_poly.pdbx_seq_one_letter_code
_entity_poly.pdbx_strand_id
1 'polypeptide(L)'
;MADNRLHLQHGPIDIIAHVDAQEEVRKRLYSTASHRFSTVLDELVAELDLLKQPWSADLPDPKGGIAQKMCFAVRGSDIFVTPMAAVAGAVAD
;
A
#
# COMPACT_ATOMS: atom_id res chain seq x y z
N MET A 1 -28.85 -8.60 1.93
CA MET A 1 -28.26 -7.63 2.88
C MET A 1 -27.10 -6.98 2.14
N ALA A 2 -27.17 -5.68 1.88
CA ALA A 2 -26.12 -5.00 1.11
C ALA A 2 -24.82 -5.01 1.93
N ASP A 3 -23.74 -5.48 1.34
CA ASP A 3 -22.43 -5.53 1.97
C ASP A 3 -21.96 -4.09 2.23
N ASN A 4 -21.87 -3.69 3.50
CA ASN A 4 -21.56 -2.31 3.88
C ASN A 4 -20.04 -2.03 3.91
N ARG A 5 -19.31 -2.77 3.07
CA ARG A 5 -17.86 -2.67 2.86
C ARG A 5 -17.56 -1.59 1.83
N LEU A 6 -16.43 -0.94 2.02
CA LEU A 6 -15.85 -0.05 1.04
C LEU A 6 -15.03 -0.88 0.05
N HIS A 7 -15.30 -0.71 -1.24
CA HIS A 7 -14.50 -1.28 -2.31
C HIS A 7 -13.75 -0.14 -2.99
N LEU A 8 -12.42 -0.22 -3.03
CA LEU A 8 -11.55 0.74 -3.69
C LEU A 8 -10.73 0.02 -4.75
N GLN A 9 -10.74 0.54 -5.98
CA GLN A 9 -9.96 0.00 -7.07
C GLN A 9 -9.14 1.12 -7.71
N HIS A 10 -7.84 0.89 -7.86
CA HIS A 10 -6.92 1.81 -8.53
C HIS A 10 -5.92 1.00 -9.36
N GLY A 11 -6.19 0.91 -10.68
CA GLY A 11 -5.44 0.04 -11.58
C GLY A 11 -5.51 -1.42 -11.11
N PRO A 12 -4.38 -2.09 -10.85
CA PRO A 12 -4.35 -3.49 -10.39
C PRO A 12 -4.57 -3.65 -8.87
N ILE A 13 -4.69 -2.56 -8.11
CA ILE A 13 -4.81 -2.59 -6.64
C ILE A 13 -6.31 -2.55 -6.28
N ASP A 14 -6.75 -3.53 -5.50
CA ASP A 14 -8.11 -3.62 -4.96
C ASP A 14 -8.04 -3.72 -3.43
N ILE A 15 -8.84 -2.91 -2.74
CA ILE A 15 -9.05 -2.98 -1.29
C ILE A 15 -10.53 -3.14 -0.99
N ILE A 16 -10.84 -4.13 -0.15
CA ILE A 16 -12.14 -4.30 0.49
C ILE A 16 -11.98 -4.02 1.98
N ALA A 17 -12.51 -2.89 2.45
CA ALA A 17 -12.40 -2.45 3.84
C ALA A 17 -13.75 -2.42 4.55
N HIS A 18 -13.75 -2.67 5.85
CA HIS A 18 -14.91 -2.50 6.71
C HIS A 18 -14.52 -1.69 7.94
N VAL A 19 -15.38 -0.77 8.34
CA VAL A 19 -15.23 -0.03 9.60
C VAL A 19 -16.43 -0.31 10.49
N ASP A 20 -16.18 -0.89 11.66
CA ASP A 20 -17.17 -1.08 12.70
C ASP A 20 -17.33 0.22 13.52
N ALA A 21 -18.22 1.08 13.06
CA ALA A 21 -18.56 2.36 13.69
C ALA A 21 -19.96 2.81 13.29
N GLN A 22 -20.46 3.87 13.93
CA GLN A 22 -21.70 4.55 13.52
C GLN A 22 -21.61 5.05 12.06
N GLU A 23 -22.75 5.14 11.39
CA GLU A 23 -22.82 5.43 9.95
C GLU A 23 -22.11 6.73 9.55
N GLU A 24 -22.24 7.78 10.34
CA GLU A 24 -21.59 9.08 10.10
C GLU A 24 -20.05 8.97 10.15
N VAL A 25 -19.52 8.31 11.19
CA VAL A 25 -18.07 8.08 11.35
C VAL A 25 -17.55 7.19 10.21
N ARG A 26 -18.29 6.12 9.89
CA ARG A 26 -17.95 5.20 8.79
C ARG A 26 -17.85 5.93 7.45
N LYS A 27 -18.85 6.76 7.09
CA LYS A 27 -18.84 7.53 5.84
C LYS A 27 -17.63 8.48 5.77
N ARG A 28 -17.30 9.14 6.88
CA ARG A 28 -16.13 10.02 6.94
C ARG A 28 -14.83 9.25 6.72
N LEU A 29 -14.64 8.14 7.42
CA LEU A 29 -13.44 7.31 7.30
C LEU A 29 -13.31 6.70 5.89
N TYR A 30 -14.41 6.26 5.29
CA TYR A 30 -14.41 5.76 3.91
C TYR A 30 -13.99 6.86 2.91
N SER A 31 -14.49 8.10 3.07
CA SER A 31 -14.07 9.23 2.23
C SER A 31 -12.56 9.52 2.36
N THR A 32 -12.03 9.50 3.59
CA THR A 32 -10.59 9.68 3.83
C THR A 32 -9.77 8.56 3.22
N ALA A 33 -10.20 7.31 3.35
CA ALA A 33 -9.55 6.16 2.74
C ALA A 33 -9.53 6.27 1.21
N SER A 34 -10.65 6.63 0.58
CA SER A 34 -10.72 6.84 -0.87
C SER A 34 -9.74 7.92 -1.36
N HIS A 35 -9.66 9.05 -0.66
CA HIS A 35 -8.73 10.14 -0.99
C HIS A 35 -7.27 9.73 -0.85
N ARG A 36 -6.93 8.96 0.19
CA ARG A 36 -5.56 8.45 0.35
C ARG A 36 -5.23 7.43 -0.74
N PHE A 37 -6.17 6.54 -1.06
CA PHE A 37 -5.97 5.45 -2.00
C PHE A 37 -5.78 5.93 -3.43
N SER A 38 -6.40 7.05 -3.81
CA SER A 38 -6.26 7.62 -5.16
C SER A 38 -4.84 8.07 -5.50
N THR A 39 -3.93 8.24 -4.53
CA THR A 39 -2.53 8.62 -4.80
C THR A 39 -1.56 7.44 -4.71
N VAL A 40 -1.98 6.29 -4.17
CA VAL A 40 -1.11 5.14 -3.88
C VAL A 40 -0.39 4.61 -5.12
N LEU A 41 -1.12 4.40 -6.22
CA LEU A 41 -0.52 3.82 -7.43
C LEU A 41 0.55 4.75 -8.02
N ASP A 42 0.27 6.06 -8.07
CA ASP A 42 1.21 7.05 -8.61
C ASP A 42 2.48 7.15 -7.75
N GLU A 43 2.35 7.09 -6.42
CA GLU A 43 3.50 7.04 -5.50
C GLU A 43 4.38 5.81 -5.77
N LEU A 44 3.77 4.63 -5.94
CA LEU A 44 4.50 3.40 -6.22
C LEU A 44 5.14 3.39 -7.62
N VAL A 45 4.43 3.90 -8.63
CA VAL A 45 4.94 3.99 -10.00
C VAL A 45 6.14 4.95 -10.07
N ALA A 46 6.11 6.05 -9.33
CA ALA A 46 7.21 7.02 -9.28
C ALA A 46 8.54 6.42 -8.77
N GLU A 47 8.48 5.35 -7.98
CA GLU A 47 9.65 4.67 -7.40
C GLU A 47 9.79 3.21 -7.88
N LEU A 48 9.07 2.82 -8.93
CA LEU A 48 8.93 1.42 -9.34
C LEU A 48 10.26 0.79 -9.73
N ASP A 49 11.15 1.53 -10.39
CA ASP A 49 12.47 1.05 -10.79
C ASP A 49 13.34 0.68 -9.59
N LEU A 50 13.18 1.38 -8.45
CA LEU A 50 13.84 1.05 -7.19
C LEU A 50 13.16 -0.17 -6.54
N LEU A 51 11.83 -0.18 -6.46
CA LEU A 51 11.07 -1.23 -5.79
C LEU A 51 11.22 -2.61 -6.45
N LYS A 52 11.53 -2.64 -7.75
CA LYS A 52 11.79 -3.88 -8.50
C LYS A 52 13.22 -4.40 -8.34
N GLN A 53 14.13 -3.64 -7.73
CA GLN A 53 15.49 -4.10 -7.49
C GLN A 53 15.52 -5.12 -6.33
N PRO A 54 16.42 -6.11 -6.39
CA PRO A 54 16.64 -7.02 -5.28
C PRO A 54 17.06 -6.25 -4.03
N TRP A 55 16.58 -6.69 -2.88
CA TRP A 55 17.05 -6.20 -1.60
C TRP A 55 18.57 -6.35 -1.50
N SER A 56 19.22 -5.28 -1.06
CA SER A 56 20.64 -5.25 -0.70
C SER A 56 20.86 -4.17 0.36
N ALA A 57 21.95 -4.27 1.12
CA ALA A 57 22.28 -3.27 2.14
C ALA A 57 22.55 -1.87 1.57
N ASP A 58 22.90 -1.79 0.29
CA ASP A 58 23.21 -0.55 -0.44
C ASP A 58 22.00 0.01 -1.20
N LEU A 59 20.83 -0.63 -1.11
CA LEU A 59 19.61 -0.16 -1.75
C LEU A 59 19.25 1.21 -1.16
N PRO A 60 19.09 2.27 -1.98
CA PRO A 60 18.77 3.59 -1.45
C PRO A 60 17.37 3.59 -0.84
N ASP A 61 17.19 4.41 0.20
CA ASP A 61 15.89 4.58 0.82
C ASP A 61 14.93 5.30 -0.14
N PRO A 62 13.72 4.76 -0.38
CA PRO A 62 12.69 5.46 -1.13
C PRO A 62 12.16 6.66 -0.34
N LYS A 63 11.54 7.59 -1.05
CA LYS A 63 10.94 8.81 -0.50
C LYS A 63 9.50 8.60 -0.05
N GLY A 64 8.74 7.75 -0.75
CA GLY A 64 7.34 7.48 -0.47
C GLY A 64 7.17 6.61 0.78
N GLY A 65 6.20 6.97 1.64
CA GLY A 65 5.98 6.23 2.88
C GLY A 65 5.62 4.76 2.68
N ILE A 66 4.84 4.43 1.64
CA ILE A 66 4.50 3.03 1.32
C ILE A 66 5.73 2.27 0.83
N ALA A 67 6.52 2.89 -0.06
CA ALA A 67 7.76 2.32 -0.56
C ALA A 67 8.76 2.05 0.59
N GLN A 68 8.84 2.93 1.58
CA GLN A 68 9.67 2.73 2.78
C GLN A 68 9.20 1.52 3.60
N LYS A 69 7.89 1.35 3.81
CA LYS A 69 7.33 0.16 4.47
C LYS A 69 7.68 -1.12 3.69
N MET A 70 7.60 -1.08 2.36
CA MET A 70 7.97 -2.21 1.49
C MET A 70 9.46 -2.58 1.62
N CYS A 71 10.36 -1.59 1.56
CA CYS A 71 11.80 -1.82 1.73
C CYS A 71 12.13 -2.33 3.14
N PHE A 72 11.46 -1.80 4.16
CA PHE A 72 11.64 -2.28 5.54
C PHE A 72 11.24 -3.75 5.69
N ALA A 73 10.14 -4.18 5.05
CA ALA A 73 9.65 -5.56 5.16
C ALA A 73 10.61 -6.61 4.57
N VAL A 74 11.44 -6.23 3.59
CA VAL A 74 12.41 -7.13 2.95
C VAL A 74 13.82 -7.02 3.53
N ARG A 75 14.03 -6.11 4.48
CA ARG A 75 15.34 -5.82 5.06
C ARG A 75 15.92 -7.04 5.76
N GLY A 76 17.20 -7.32 5.48
CA GLY A 76 17.93 -8.44 6.09
C GLY A 76 17.54 -9.81 5.53
N SER A 77 16.83 -9.86 4.40
CA SER A 77 16.54 -11.12 3.71
C SER A 77 17.82 -11.77 3.18
N ASP A 78 18.03 -13.03 3.53
CA ASP A 78 19.10 -13.89 2.99
C ASP A 78 18.74 -14.54 1.65
N ILE A 79 17.52 -14.31 1.16
CA ILE A 79 17.04 -14.80 -0.14
C ILE A 79 16.87 -13.66 -1.15
N PHE A 80 16.86 -14.02 -2.43
CA PHE A 80 16.47 -13.11 -3.49
C PHE A 80 15.01 -12.69 -3.32
N VAL A 81 14.80 -11.42 -2.98
CA VAL A 81 13.48 -10.80 -2.84
C VAL A 81 13.60 -9.32 -3.23
N THR A 82 12.52 -8.75 -3.75
CA THR A 82 12.43 -7.31 -4.03
C THR A 82 11.37 -6.69 -3.12
N PRO A 83 11.44 -5.38 -2.82
CA PRO A 83 10.38 -4.68 -2.09
C PRO A 83 8.97 -4.91 -2.63
N MET A 84 8.81 -5.17 -3.94
CA MET A 84 7.50 -5.53 -4.54
C MET A 84 6.81 -6.73 -3.85
N ALA A 85 7.54 -7.63 -3.20
CA ALA A 85 6.95 -8.74 -2.45
C ALA A 85 6.06 -8.28 -1.28
N ALA A 86 6.27 -7.06 -0.77
CA ALA A 86 5.55 -6.50 0.37
C ALA A 86 4.41 -5.55 -0.01
N VAL A 87 4.13 -5.35 -1.31
CA VAL A 87 3.22 -4.30 -1.80
C VAL A 87 1.81 -4.40 -1.19
N ALA A 88 1.23 -5.61 -1.14
CA ALA A 88 -0.14 -5.78 -0.66
C ALA A 88 -0.27 -5.43 0.84
N GLY A 89 0.70 -5.83 1.65
CA GLY A 89 0.73 -5.52 3.08
C GLY A 89 0.97 -4.05 3.34
N ALA A 90 1.95 -3.45 2.65
CA ALA A 90 2.29 -2.03 2.82
C ALA A 90 1.18 -1.07 2.35
N VAL A 91 0.39 -1.47 1.35
CA VAL A 91 -0.78 -0.70 0.87
C VAL A 91 -2.00 -0.88 1.79
N ALA A 92 -2.14 -2.05 2.42
CA ALA A 92 -3.24 -2.31 3.36
C ALA A 92 -3.07 -1.62 4.72
N ASP A 93 -1.84 -1.25 5.08
CA ASP A 93 -1.46 -0.58 6.34
C ASP A 93 -1.47 0.96 6.23
#